data_AF-A0A922ZMN4-F1
#
_entry.id   AF-A0A922ZMN4-F1
#
_cell.length_a   1.000
_cell.length_b   1.000
_cell.length_c   1.000
_cell.angle_alpha   90.00
_cell.angle_beta   90.00
_cell.angle_gamma   90.00
#
_symmetry.space_group_name_H-M   'P 1'
#
loop_
_entity.id
_entity.type
_entity.pdbx_description
1 polymer ?
#
loop_
_entity_poly.entity_id
_entity_poly.type
_entity_poly.pdbx_seq_one_letter_code
_entity_poly.pdbx_strand_id
1 'polypeptide(L)'
;MLGAPVEYSVNDAGETYGSPIDGTVPDLITARSDDGVIGYVRVSELDQQRNLAKSTTNPDAVFAVDVYELDGTTVVGSLTVTADTPGARDGFNK
;
A
#
# COMPACT_ATOMS: atom_id res chain seq x y z
N MET A 1 -22.95 13.36 -17.35
CA MET A 1 -22.36 14.15 -16.25
C MET A 1 -21.01 13.52 -15.99
N LEU A 2 -19.91 14.25 -16.20
CA LEU A 2 -18.55 13.76 -15.94
C LEU A 2 -18.42 13.62 -14.42
N GLY A 3 -18.04 12.43 -13.94
CA GLY A 3 -17.93 12.11 -12.52
C GLY A 3 -17.06 13.12 -11.79
N ALA A 4 -17.46 13.49 -10.57
CA ALA A 4 -16.67 14.36 -9.71
C ALA A 4 -15.25 13.80 -9.60
N PRO A 5 -14.20 14.66 -9.57
CA PRO A 5 -12.85 14.18 -9.31
C PRO A 5 -12.88 13.39 -8.01
N VAL A 6 -12.31 12.19 -8.01
CA VAL A 6 -12.14 11.42 -6.80
C VAL A 6 -11.17 12.20 -5.91
N GLU A 7 -11.71 12.95 -4.95
CA GLU A 7 -10.88 13.73 -4.02
C GLU A 7 -10.33 12.79 -2.96
N TYR A 8 -9.09 12.33 -3.19
CA TYR A 8 -8.31 11.69 -2.13
C TYR A 8 -7.95 12.72 -1.07
N SER A 9 -8.00 12.31 0.18
CA SER A 9 -7.42 13.11 1.25
C SER A 9 -5.91 13.15 1.08
N VAL A 10 -5.29 14.28 1.43
CA VAL A 10 -3.85 14.49 1.31
C VAL A 10 -3.27 14.66 2.71
N ASN A 11 -2.19 13.95 3.01
CA ASN A 11 -1.51 14.06 4.31
C ASN A 11 -0.60 15.30 4.37
N ASP A 12 0.01 15.55 5.53
CA ASP A 12 0.94 16.68 5.74
C ASP A 12 2.19 16.61 4.84
N ALA A 13 2.53 15.41 4.33
CA ALA A 13 3.62 15.19 3.39
C ALA A 13 3.23 15.45 1.92
N GLY A 14 1.95 15.76 1.63
CA GLY A 14 1.46 16.00 0.27
C GLY A 14 1.08 14.71 -0.48
N GLU A 15 1.01 13.57 0.19
CA GLU A 15 0.68 12.27 -0.39
C GLU A 15 -0.84 12.03 -0.33
N THR A 16 -1.40 11.50 -1.42
CA THR A 16 -2.81 11.11 -1.44
C THR A 16 -3.00 9.79 -0.69
N TYR A 17 -4.04 9.69 0.13
CA TYR A 17 -4.35 8.46 0.87
C TYR A 17 -5.82 8.05 0.74
N GLY A 18 -6.06 6.73 0.78
CA GLY A 18 -7.41 6.17 0.79
C GLY A 18 -7.52 4.79 0.14
N SER A 19 -8.74 4.37 -0.16
CA SER A 19 -8.99 3.17 -0.97
C SER A 19 -9.02 3.52 -2.45
N PRO A 20 -8.51 2.68 -3.36
CA PRO A 20 -8.59 2.92 -4.79
C PRO A 20 -10.05 3.03 -5.25
N ILE A 21 -10.40 4.13 -5.91
CA ILE A 21 -11.75 4.43 -6.43
C ILE A 21 -11.64 4.74 -7.93
N ASP A 22 -12.54 4.15 -8.72
CA ASP A 22 -12.69 4.39 -10.17
C ASP A 22 -11.38 4.21 -10.98
N GLY A 23 -10.53 3.26 -10.56
CA GLY A 23 -9.26 2.95 -11.24
C GLY A 23 -8.12 3.94 -10.97
N THR A 24 -8.35 4.97 -10.15
CA THR A 24 -7.30 5.83 -9.61
C THR A 24 -6.78 5.21 -8.32
N VAL A 25 -5.46 5.20 -8.13
CA VAL A 25 -4.83 4.66 -6.93
C VAL A 25 -4.12 5.82 -6.21
N PRO A 26 -4.39 6.04 -4.92
CA PRO A 26 -3.66 7.02 -4.12
C PRO A 26 -2.22 6.58 -3.86
N ASP A 27 -1.36 7.48 -3.41
CA ASP A 27 0.02 7.17 -3.03
C ASP A 27 0.08 6.22 -1.83
N LEU A 28 -0.87 6.35 -0.91
CA LEU A 28 -1.05 5.56 0.29
C LEU A 28 -2.38 4.80 0.23
N ILE A 29 -2.32 3.48 0.22
CA ILE A 29 -3.52 2.63 0.20
C ILE A 29 -3.76 2.02 1.57
N THR A 30 -5.03 1.90 1.96
CA THR A 30 -5.39 1.20 3.20
C THR A 30 -4.92 -0.25 3.14
N ALA A 31 -4.21 -0.69 4.17
CA ALA A 31 -3.75 -2.06 4.32
C ALA A 31 -3.75 -2.47 5.79
N ARG A 32 -3.75 -3.78 6.02
CA ARG A 32 -3.67 -4.38 7.35
C ARG A 32 -2.27 -4.96 7.54
N SER A 33 -1.59 -4.59 8.61
CA SER A 33 -0.30 -5.16 8.98
C SER A 33 -0.41 -6.63 9.37
N ASP A 34 0.72 -7.34 9.44
CA ASP A 34 0.78 -8.72 9.92
C ASP A 34 0.30 -8.84 11.39
N ASP A 35 0.52 -7.80 12.20
CA ASP A 35 0.02 -7.68 13.58
C ASP A 35 -1.49 -7.34 13.65
N GLY A 36 -2.15 -7.19 12.50
CA GLY A 36 -3.58 -6.94 12.40
C GLY A 36 -3.99 -5.48 12.57
N VAL A 37 -3.04 -4.54 12.65
CA VAL A 37 -3.28 -3.09 12.74
C VAL A 37 -3.66 -2.57 11.36
N ILE A 38 -4.69 -1.73 11.29
CA ILE A 38 -5.08 -1.07 10.04
C ILE A 38 -4.33 0.24 9.93
N GLY A 39 -3.66 0.42 8.79
CA GLY A 39 -3.00 1.67 8.42
C GLY A 39 -2.93 1.79 6.91
N TYR A 40 -1.84 2.37 6.41
CA TYR A 40 -1.65 2.68 5.01
C TYR A 40 -0.28 2.22 4.54
N VAL A 41 -0.21 1.56 3.39
CA VAL A 41 1.08 1.22 2.75
C VAL A 41 1.29 2.13 1.55
N ARG A 42 2.53 2.56 1.35
CA ARG A 42 2.90 3.36 0.19
C ARG A 42 2.95 2.48 -1.05
N VAL A 43 2.24 2.88 -2.10
CA VAL A 43 2.10 2.11 -3.33
C VAL A 43 3.46 1.87 -3.99
N SER A 44 4.30 2.90 -4.05
CA SER A 44 5.65 2.78 -4.63
C SER A 44 6.52 1.76 -3.88
N GLU A 45 6.44 1.71 -2.55
CA GLU A 45 7.18 0.75 -1.75
C GLU A 45 6.65 -0.67 -1.96
N LEU A 46 5.33 -0.83 -1.96
CA LEU A 46 4.68 -2.10 -2.22
C LEU A 46 5.02 -2.66 -3.61
N ASP A 47 4.92 -1.83 -4.65
CA ASP A 47 5.26 -2.20 -6.02
C ASP A 47 6.73 -2.63 -6.12
N GLN A 48 7.63 -1.89 -5.46
CA GLN A 48 9.04 -2.22 -5.40
C GLN A 48 9.30 -3.56 -4.72
N GLN A 49 8.77 -3.76 -3.51
CA GLN A 49 8.95 -4.99 -2.75
C GLN A 49 8.36 -6.20 -3.47
N ARG A 50 7.20 -6.05 -4.11
CA ARG A 50 6.59 -7.12 -4.91
C ARG A 50 7.45 -7.44 -6.14
N ASN A 51 8.01 -6.44 -6.82
CA ASN A 51 8.90 -6.68 -7.96
C ASN A 51 10.19 -7.40 -7.54
N LEU A 52 10.73 -7.06 -6.36
CA LEU A 52 11.84 -7.79 -5.76
C LEU A 52 11.45 -9.23 -5.38
N ALA A 53 10.27 -9.43 -4.77
CA ALA A 53 9.73 -10.73 -4.43
C ALA A 53 9.49 -11.63 -5.67
N LYS A 54 9.14 -11.04 -6.81
CA LYS A 54 9.00 -11.76 -8.08
C LYS A 54 10.33 -12.06 -8.76
N SER A 55 11.35 -11.24 -8.51
CA SER A 55 12.66 -11.35 -9.18
C SER A 55 13.71 -12.10 -8.36
N THR A 56 13.46 -12.32 -7.06
CA THR A 56 14.39 -13.05 -6.20
C THR A 56 14.47 -14.52 -6.59
N THR A 57 15.69 -15.06 -6.53
CA THR A 57 15.95 -16.51 -6.62
C THR A 57 16.22 -17.12 -5.24
N ASN A 58 16.27 -16.29 -4.20
CA ASN A 58 16.47 -16.74 -2.82
C ASN A 58 15.12 -17.15 -2.20
N PRO A 59 14.91 -18.44 -1.86
CA PRO A 59 13.67 -18.91 -1.26
C PRO A 59 13.46 -18.40 0.18
N ASP A 60 14.52 -17.95 0.86
CA ASP A 60 14.46 -17.39 2.22
C ASP A 60 14.33 -15.86 2.23
N ALA A 61 14.19 -15.22 1.07
CA ALA A 61 14.03 -13.77 1.01
C ALA A 61 12.64 -13.36 1.50
N VAL A 62 12.62 -12.58 2.58
CA VAL A 62 11.41 -11.96 3.12
C VAL A 62 11.39 -10.50 2.69
N PHE A 63 10.30 -10.10 2.03
CA PHE A 63 10.07 -8.70 1.68
C PHE A 63 8.95 -8.18 2.57
N ALA A 64 9.07 -6.93 3.00
CA ALA A 64 8.06 -6.27 3.81
C ALA A 64 8.00 -4.80 3.44
N VAL A 65 6.83 -4.21 3.64
CA VAL A 65 6.61 -2.77 3.59
C VAL A 65 6.13 -2.29 4.94
N ASP A 66 6.47 -1.06 5.28
CA ASP A 66 5.96 -0.41 6.48
C ASP A 66 4.49 -0.02 6.27
N VAL A 67 3.70 -0.22 7.31
CA VAL A 67 2.32 0.24 7.42
C VAL A 67 2.34 1.51 8.24
N TYR A 68 1.93 2.61 7.61
CA TYR A 68 1.92 3.95 8.17
C TYR A 68 0.55 4.35 8.71
N GLU A 69 0.49 5.34 9.59
CA GLU A 69 -0.76 6.07 9.88
C GLU A 69 -1.15 6.99 8.72
N LEU A 70 -2.29 7.68 8.88
CA LEU A 70 -2.80 8.67 7.93
C LEU A 70 -1.81 9.79 7.61
N ASP A 71 -0.82 10.04 8.48
CA ASP A 71 0.22 11.04 8.24
C ASP A 71 1.32 10.57 7.25
N GLY A 72 1.33 9.29 6.86
CA GLY A 72 2.28 8.72 5.90
C GLY A 72 3.73 8.60 6.39
N THR A 73 3.98 8.91 7.66
CA THR A 73 5.31 8.92 8.28
C THR A 73 5.37 8.03 9.52
N THR A 74 4.32 8.00 10.35
CA THR A 74 4.27 7.19 11.57
C THR A 74 4.06 5.72 11.23
N VAL A 75 5.06 4.87 11.50
CA VAL A 75 4.95 3.42 11.28
C VAL A 75 4.18 2.77 12.42
N VAL A 76 3.09 2.07 12.08
CA VAL A 76 2.24 1.31 13.02
C VAL A 76 2.36 -0.20 12.89
N GLY A 77 3.09 -0.67 11.88
CA GLY A 77 3.39 -2.09 11.72
C GLY A 77 4.11 -2.36 10.40
N SER A 78 4.23 -3.64 10.07
CA SER A 78 4.78 -4.09 8.79
C SER A 78 3.81 -5.05 8.09
N LEU A 79 3.86 -5.08 6.78
CA LEU A 79 3.14 -6.03 5.94
C LEU A 79 4.14 -6.83 5.13
N THR A 80 4.11 -8.15 5.29
CA THR A 80 4.91 -9.07 4.50
C THR A 80 4.42 -9.11 3.05
N VAL A 81 5.34 -8.90 2.12
CA VAL A 81 5.09 -8.88 0.68
C VAL A 81 5.69 -10.14 0.05
N THR A 82 4.87 -10.84 -0.72
CA THR A 82 5.24 -12.03 -1.50
C THR A 82 4.93 -11.79 -2.98
N ALA A 83 5.32 -12.73 -3.83
CA ALA A 83 5.01 -12.67 -5.26
C ALA A 83 3.49 -12.65 -5.55
N ASP A 84 2.71 -13.23 -4.63
CA ASP A 84 1.24 -13.34 -4.68
C ASP A 84 0.51 -12.20 -3.96
N THR A 85 1.23 -11.31 -3.27
CA THR A 85 0.62 -10.15 -2.60
C THR A 85 -0.14 -9.30 -3.63
N PRO A 86 -1.43 -8.99 -3.39
CA PRO A 86 -2.23 -8.19 -4.31
C PRO A 86 -1.58 -6.83 -4.55
N GLY A 87 -1.67 -6.34 -5.78
CA GLY A 87 -1.22 -4.99 -6.10
C GLY A 87 -2.16 -3.95 -5.50
N ALA A 88 -1.67 -2.71 -5.42
CA ALA A 88 -2.46 -1.56 -4.97
C ALA A 88 -3.80 -1.37 -5.69
N ARG A 89 -3.91 -1.89 -6.91
CA ARG A 89 -5.10 -1.84 -7.77
C ARG A 89 -6.12 -2.94 -7.48
N ASP A 90 -5.67 -4.08 -6.96
CA ASP A 90 -6.50 -5.28 -6.71
C ASP A 90 -7.20 -5.24 -5.35
N GLY A 91 -6.76 -4.34 -4.47
CA GLY A 91 -7.32 -4.15 -3.13
C GLY A 91 -6.77 -5.13 -2.10
N PHE A 92 -6.41 -4.61 -0.93
CA PHE A 92 -5.87 -5.38 0.21
C PHE A 92 -6.96 -5.99 1.12
N ASN A 93 -8.24 -5.95 0.72
CA ASN A 93 -9.37 -6.42 1.52
C ASN A 93 -9.66 -7.92 1.31
N LYS A 94 -8.73 -8.80 1.67
CA LYS A 94 -9.05 -10.22 1.90
C LYS A 94 -9.05 -10.57 3.38
#